data_AF-A0A0B7MK13-F1
#
_entry.id   AF-A0A0B7MK13-F1
#
_cell.length_a   1.000
_cell.length_b   1.000
_cell.length_c   1.000
_cell.angle_alpha   90.00
_cell.angle_beta   90.00
_cell.angle_gamma   90.00
#
_symmetry.space_group_name_H-M   'P 1'
#
loop_
_entity.id
_entity.type
_entity.pdbx_description
1 polymer ?
#
loop_
_entity_poly.entity_id
_entity_poly.type
_entity_poly.pdbx_seq_one_letter_code
_entity_poly.pdbx_strand_id
1 'polypeptide(L)'
;MHGIFYMVMVSIFCTAIALILFAKGVNMIGPTSASILSTLEPIVGIVASFLVLKEPLSWQIIFGSALVIASVMLIALQGGGDEVLP
;
A
#
# COMPACT_ATOMS: atom_id res chain seq x y z
N MET A 1 -20.18 22.56 -10.48
CA MET A 1 -18.93 22.39 -11.27
C MET A 1 -17.69 22.06 -10.44
N HIS A 2 -17.62 22.38 -9.14
CA HIS A 2 -16.45 22.07 -8.29
C HIS A 2 -16.22 20.56 -7.99
N GLY A 3 -17.28 19.75 -7.92
CA GLY A 3 -17.15 18.31 -7.60
C GLY A 3 -16.41 17.50 -8.68
N ILE A 4 -16.59 17.86 -9.95
CA ILE A 4 -15.92 17.20 -11.08
C ILE A 4 -14.41 17.42 -11.02
N PHE A 5 -13.97 18.60 -10.60
CA PHE A 5 -12.55 18.90 -10.41
C PHE A 5 -11.91 17.96 -9.38
N TYR A 6 -12.56 17.75 -8.22
CA TYR A 6 -12.04 16.84 -7.18
C TYR A 6 -12.02 15.37 -7.64
N MET A 7 -13.05 14.92 -8.36
CA MET A 7 -13.08 13.55 -8.90
C MET A 7 -11.97 13.31 -9.93
N VAL A 8 -11.70 14.29 -10.79
CA VAL A 8 -10.60 14.22 -11.75
C VAL A 8 -9.25 14.18 -11.03
N MET A 9 -9.06 15.00 -10.00
CA MET A 9 -7.83 14.99 -9.20
C MET A 9 -7.61 13.64 -8.51
N VAL A 10 -8.62 13.08 -7.84
CA VAL A 10 -8.46 11.80 -7.13
C VAL A 10 -8.21 10.63 -8.10
N SER A 11 -8.95 10.58 -9.21
CA SER A 11 -8.82 9.48 -10.18
C SER A 11 -7.50 9.52 -10.94
N ILE A 12 -7.02 10.70 -11.35
CA ILE A 12 -5.75 10.81 -12.06
C ILE A 12 -4.58 10.69 -11.08
N PHE A 13 -4.57 11.53 -10.04
CA PHE A 13 -3.39 11.65 -9.17
C PHE A 13 -3.31 10.51 -8.16
N CYS A 14 -4.40 10.18 -7.46
CA CYS A 14 -4.37 9.14 -6.44
C CYS A 14 -4.48 7.73 -7.02
N THR A 15 -5.11 7.54 -8.19
CA THR A 15 -5.29 6.21 -8.78
C THR A 15 -4.36 5.97 -9.98
N ALA A 16 -4.53 6.69 -11.09
CA ALA A 16 -3.80 6.39 -12.32
C ALA A 16 -2.28 6.51 -12.15
N ILE A 17 -1.80 7.61 -11.59
CA ILE A 17 -0.37 7.83 -11.35
C ILE A 17 0.18 6.81 -10.35
N ALA A 18 -0.53 6.55 -9.25
CA ALA A 18 -0.12 5.58 -8.24
C ALA A 18 0.03 4.16 -8.83
N LEU A 19 -0.92 3.72 -9.65
CA LEU A 19 -0.86 2.41 -10.31
C LEU A 19 0.28 2.31 -11.32
N ILE A 20 0.55 3.38 -12.08
CA ILE A 20 1.69 3.41 -13.01
C ILE A 20 3.02 3.30 -12.24
N LEU A 21 3.16 4.04 -11.13
CA LEU A 21 4.32 3.97 -10.25
C LEU A 21 4.48 2.59 -9.63
N PHE A 22 3.37 1.98 -9.17
CA PHE A 22 3.36 0.61 -8.64
C PHE A 22 3.81 -0.39 -9.70
N ALA A 23 3.23 -0.35 -10.91
CA ALA A 23 3.61 -1.23 -12.01
C ALA A 23 5.08 -1.05 -12.41
N LYS A 24 5.59 0.19 -12.38
CA LYS A 24 7.02 0.46 -12.58
C LYS A 24 7.87 -0.12 -11.45
N GLY A 25 7.42 -0.01 -10.20
CA GLY A 25 8.06 -0.62 -9.04
C GLY A 25 8.14 -2.14 -9.17
N VAL A 26 7.04 -2.80 -9.55
CA VAL A 26 7.00 -4.24 -9.84
C VAL A 26 8.05 -4.63 -10.89
N ASN A 27 8.20 -3.85 -11.96
CA ASN A 27 9.23 -4.11 -12.99
C ASN A 27 10.67 -3.90 -12.48
N MET A 28 10.87 -3.08 -11.43
CA MET A 28 12.20 -2.78 -10.88
C MET A 28 12.64 -3.75 -9.78
N ILE A 29 11.73 -4.17 -8.90
CA ILE A 29 12.03 -4.99 -7.71
C ILE A 29 11.34 -6.35 -7.70
N GLY A 30 10.60 -6.69 -8.75
CA GLY A 30 9.82 -7.93 -8.84
C GLY A 30 8.44 -7.84 -8.14
N PRO A 31 7.50 -8.74 -8.51
CA PRO A 31 6.14 -8.73 -8.00
C PRO A 31 6.04 -9.07 -6.51
N THR A 32 6.90 -9.95 -5.99
CA THR A 32 6.91 -10.37 -4.59
C THR A 32 7.28 -9.20 -3.67
N SER A 33 8.43 -8.55 -3.91
CA SER A 33 8.87 -7.40 -3.11
C SER A 33 7.96 -6.19 -3.26
N ALA A 34 7.42 -5.93 -4.46
CA ALA A 34 6.45 -4.85 -4.66
C ALA A 34 5.12 -5.11 -3.93
N SER A 35 4.64 -6.35 -3.90
CA SER A 35 3.43 -6.72 -3.15
C SER A 35 3.65 -6.56 -1.64
N ILE A 36 4.82 -6.97 -1.13
CA ILE A 36 5.21 -6.72 0.26
C ILE A 36 5.18 -5.22 0.54
N LEU A 37 5.79 -4.39 -0.30
CA LEU A 37 5.77 -2.93 -0.14
C LEU A 37 4.33 -2.36 -0.16
N SER A 38 3.45 -2.88 -1.00
CA SER A 38 2.05 -2.43 -1.05
C SER A 38 1.30 -2.71 0.25
N THR A 39 1.68 -3.75 0.98
CA THR A 39 1.02 -4.07 2.26
C THR A 39 1.41 -3.13 3.40
N LEU A 40 2.32 -2.19 3.16
CA LEU A 40 2.58 -1.06 4.07
C LEU A 40 1.48 0.01 3.97
N GLU A 41 0.57 -0.09 2.99
CA GLU A 41 -0.60 0.78 2.83
C GLU A 41 -1.38 1.00 4.14
N PRO A 42 -1.78 -0.01 4.94
CA PRO A 42 -2.43 0.21 6.24
C PRO A 42 -1.61 1.08 7.20
N ILE A 43 -0.28 0.95 7.23
CA ILE A 43 0.59 1.78 8.08
C ILE A 43 0.58 3.22 7.58
N VAL A 44 0.77 3.41 6.27
CA VAL A 44 0.75 4.74 5.66
C VAL A 44 -0.62 5.40 5.84
N GLY A 45 -1.70 4.63 5.70
CA GLY A 45 -3.08 5.05 5.91
C GLY A 45 -3.34 5.48 7.37
N ILE A 46 -2.84 4.72 8.35
CA ILE A 46 -2.88 5.11 9.77
C ILE A 46 -2.17 6.44 10.01
N VAL A 47 -0.94 6.56 9.51
CA VAL A 47 -0.13 7.77 9.71
C VAL A 47 -0.80 8.96 9.03
N ALA A 48 -1.29 8.79 7.80
CA ALA A 48 -1.99 9.83 7.07
C ALA A 48 -3.32 10.20 7.73
N SER A 49 -4.11 9.24 8.23
CA SER A 49 -5.35 9.50 8.96
C SER A 49 -5.06 10.33 10.23
N PHE A 50 -4.05 9.96 11.00
CA PHE A 50 -3.67 10.70 12.20
C PHE A 50 -3.16 12.12 11.88
N LEU A 51 -2.34 12.29 10.84
CA LEU A 51 -1.73 13.59 10.50
C LEU A 51 -2.68 14.52 9.72
N VAL A 52 -3.43 13.99 8.76
CA VAL A 52 -4.25 14.76 7.82
C VAL A 52 -5.68 14.89 8.33
N LEU A 53 -6.31 13.77 8.72
CA LEU A 53 -7.70 13.74 9.18
C LEU A 53 -7.82 14.06 10.68
N LYS A 54 -6.71 13.92 11.45
CA LYS A 54 -6.67 14.13 12.91
C LYS A 54 -7.65 13.23 13.67
N GLU A 55 -7.91 12.04 13.12
CA GLU A 55 -8.80 11.07 13.74
C GLU A 55 -8.10 10.28 14.86
N PRO A 56 -8.81 9.96 15.95
CA PRO A 56 -8.25 9.18 17.03
C PRO A 56 -7.98 7.75 16.57
N LEU A 57 -6.77 7.26 16.83
CA LEU A 57 -6.38 5.89 16.55
C LEU A 57 -7.11 4.93 17.51
N SER A 58 -8.07 4.18 16.97
CA SER A 58 -8.73 3.11 17.71
C SER A 58 -7.79 1.91 17.87
N TRP A 59 -7.90 1.24 19.02
CA TRP A 59 -7.20 -0.01 19.31
C TRP A 59 -7.46 -1.09 18.24
N GLN A 60 -8.66 -1.08 17.64
CA GLN A 60 -9.04 -2.03 16.59
C GLN A 60 -8.18 -1.86 15.33
N ILE A 61 -7.87 -0.63 14.94
CA ILE A 61 -7.07 -0.29 13.75
C ILE A 61 -5.63 -0.75 13.94
N ILE A 62 -5.10 -0.56 15.16
CA ILE A 62 -3.75 -0.98 15.53
C ILE A 62 -3.64 -2.52 15.47
N PHE A 63 -4.60 -3.24 16.04
CA PHE A 63 -4.61 -4.71 16.00
C PHE A 63 -4.76 -5.26 14.58
N GLY A 64 -5.68 -4.72 13.79
CA GLY A 64 -5.87 -5.16 12.41
C GLY A 64 -4.62 -4.94 11.56
N SER A 65 -3.99 -3.77 11.71
CA SER A 65 -2.77 -3.45 10.94
C SER A 65 -1.58 -4.30 11.38
N ALA A 66 -1.43 -4.57 12.67
CA ALA A 66 -0.41 -5.50 13.18
C ALA A 66 -0.59 -6.91 12.59
N LEU A 67 -1.84 -7.38 12.47
CA LEU A 67 -2.13 -8.69 11.88
C LEU A 67 -1.77 -8.75 10.38
N VAL A 68 -2.08 -7.69 9.61
CA VAL A 68 -1.70 -7.59 8.20
C VAL A 68 -0.17 -7.63 8.04
N ILE A 69 0.56 -6.82 8.83
CA ILE A 69 2.02 -6.79 8.79
C ILE A 69 2.60 -8.17 9.15
N ALA A 70 2.07 -8.83 10.17
CA ALA A 70 2.50 -10.16 10.57
C ALA A 70 2.30 -11.17 9.43
N SER A 71 1.14 -11.16 8.77
CA SER A 71 0.85 -12.03 7.63
C SER A 71 1.85 -11.81 6.49
N VAL A 72 2.17 -10.57 6.18
CA VAL A 72 3.09 -10.23 5.09
C VAL A 72 4.51 -10.64 5.45
N MET A 73 4.94 -10.40 6.68
CA MET A 73 6.27 -10.81 7.14
C MET A 73 6.42 -12.33 7.04
N LEU A 74 5.40 -13.11 7.39
CA LEU A 74 5.42 -14.56 7.22
C LEU A 74 5.58 -14.95 5.75
N ILE A 75 4.81 -14.34 4.84
CA ILE A 75 4.90 -14.61 3.39
C ILE A 75 6.27 -14.18 2.84
N ALA A 76 6.75 -13.01 3.22
CA ALA A 76 8.03 -12.46 2.79
C ALA A 76 9.23 -13.31 3.21
N LEU A 77 9.21 -13.82 4.44
CA LEU A 77 10.26 -14.70 4.97
C LEU A 77 10.21 -16.10 4.33
N GLN A 78 9.05 -16.52 3.83
CA GLN A 78 8.86 -17.83 3.20
C GLN A 78 9.11 -17.80 1.69
N GLY A 79 8.97 -16.63 1.05
CA GLY A 79 9.15 -16.39 -0.39
C GLY A 79 10.60 -16.21 -0.87
N GLY A 80 11.60 -16.73 -0.15
CA GLY A 80 13.02 -16.68 -0.55
C GLY A 80 13.40 -17.60 -1.73
N GLY A 81 12.48 -17.82 -2.66
CA GLY A 81 12.64 -18.70 -3.80
C GLY A 81 11.90 -18.16 -5.01
N ASP A 82 12.26 -16.97 -5.48
CA ASP A 82 12.06 -16.64 -6.89
C ASP A 82 12.99 -17.56 -7.68
N GLU A 83 12.50 -18.77 -7.98
CA GLU A 83 13.04 -19.59 -9.07
C GLU A 83 12.89 -18.77 -10.35
N VAL A 84 13.94 -18.01 -10.65
CA VAL A 84 14.23 -17.52 -12.00
C VAL A 84 14.57 -18.76 -12.84
N LEU A 85 13.54 -19.50 -13.25
CA LEU A 85 13.67 -20.46 -14.34
C LEU A 85 13.57 -19.70 -15.68
N PRO A 86 14.37 -20.13 -16.67
CA PRO A 86 14.85 -19.33 -17.81
C PRO A 86 13.78 -18.82 -18.77
#